data_AF-A0A9J6RJM0-F1
#
_entry.id   AF-A0A9J6RJM0-F1
#
_cell.length_a   1.000
_cell.length_b   1.000
_cell.length_c   1.000
_cell.angle_alpha   90.00
_cell.angle_beta   90.00
_cell.angle_gamma   90.00
#
_symmetry.space_group_name_H-M   'P 1'
#
loop_
_entity.id
_entity.type
_entity.pdbx_description
1 polymer ?
#
loop_
_entity_poly.entity_id
_entity_poly.type
_entity_poly.pdbx_seq_one_letter_code
_entity_poly.pdbx_strand_id
1 'polypeptide(L)' 'MLYQCADCSYKGKTFNSGACPACGSNNIKRSQPDAPQAEAAKPKPYRLIAALVLWLIFMLELYKKLAG' A
#
# COMPACT_ATOMS: atom_id res chain seq x y z
N MET A 1 18.63 -12.34 2.12
CA MET A 1 18.27 -12.99 3.41
C MET A 1 16.79 -12.70 3.62
N LEU A 2 15.96 -13.72 3.87
CA LEU A 2 14.51 -13.54 3.76
C LEU A 2 13.87 -13.03 5.05
N TYR A 3 14.42 -13.33 6.22
CA TYR A 3 13.77 -13.00 7.49
C TYR A 3 14.79 -12.47 8.53
N GLN A 4 14.37 -11.48 9.31
CA GLN A 4 15.13 -10.82 10.37
C GLN A 4 14.27 -10.73 11.63
N CYS A 5 14.80 -11.15 12.78
CA CYS A 5 14.17 -10.93 14.07
C CYS A 5 14.26 -9.45 14.48
N ALA A 6 13.16 -8.86 14.94
CA ALA A 6 13.10 -7.46 15.33
C ALA A 6 13.75 -7.16 16.69
N ASP A 7 13.83 -8.17 17.58
CA ASP A 7 14.38 -7.98 18.93
C ASP A 7 15.90 -8.12 18.98
N CYS A 8 16.44 -9.18 18.35
CA CYS A 8 17.88 -9.48 18.39
C CYS A 8 18.59 -9.22 17.07
N SER A 9 17.87 -8.71 16.05
CA SER A 9 18.40 -8.47 14.70
C SER A 9 18.99 -9.70 14.00
N TYR A 10 18.72 -10.92 14.48
CA TYR A 10 19.17 -12.16 13.86
C TYR A 10 18.57 -12.33 12.47
N LYS A 11 19.41 -12.65 11.47
CA LYS A 11 19.02 -12.82 10.07
C LYS A 11 19.13 -14.29 9.67
N GLY A 12 18.04 -14.85 9.14
CA GLY A 12 17.94 -16.25 8.75
C GLY A 12 17.25 -16.44 7.40
N LYS A 13 17.44 -17.62 6.80
CA LYS A 13 16.70 -18.02 5.59
C LYS A 13 15.31 -18.55 5.92
N THR A 14 15.15 -19.21 7.07
CA THR A 14 13.91 -19.81 7.55
C THR A 14 13.84 -19.72 9.08
N PHE A 15 12.63 -19.65 9.61
CA PHE A 15 12.34 -19.72 11.04
C PHE A 15 11.41 -20.93 11.22
N ASN A 16 11.98 -22.10 11.54
CA ASN A 16 11.29 -23.41 11.45
C ASN A 16 10.09 -23.53 12.41
N SER A 17 10.12 -22.81 13.53
CA SER A 17 9.10 -22.87 14.60
C SER A 17 8.31 -21.56 14.77
N GLY A 18 8.43 -20.61 13.83
CA GLY A 18 7.88 -19.26 14.01
C GLY A 18 8.56 -18.44 15.13
N ALA A 19 9.64 -18.97 15.72
CA ALA A 19 10.44 -18.33 16.75
C ALA A 19 11.89 -18.15 16.27
N CYS A 20 12.52 -17.06 16.70
CA CYS A 20 13.92 -16.79 16.42
C CYS A 20 14.83 -17.81 17.13
N PRO A 21 15.76 -18.48 16.42
CA PRO A 21 16.66 -19.45 17.05
C PRO A 21 17.69 -18.80 17.99
N ALA A 22 17.90 -17.49 17.90
CA ALA A 22 18.87 -16.78 18.73
C ALA A 22 18.28 -16.25 20.05
N CYS A 23 17.03 -15.77 20.03
CA CYS A 23 16.42 -15.14 21.22
C CYS A 23 15.05 -15.72 21.61
N GLY A 24 14.51 -16.67 20.85
CA GLY A 24 13.19 -17.25 21.10
C GLY A 24 12.00 -16.32 20.81
N SER A 25 12.23 -15.10 20.34
CA SER A 25 11.15 -14.16 20.01
C SER A 25 10.41 -14.54 18.73
N ASN A 26 9.10 -14.35 18.73
CA ASN A 26 8.22 -14.54 17.57
C ASN A 26 8.10 -13.29 16.69
N ASN A 27 8.74 -12.17 17.07
CA ASN A 27 8.74 -10.94 16.26
C ASN A 27 9.75 -11.04 15.12
N ILE A 28 9.37 -11.75 14.05
CA ILE A 28 10.20 -11.96 12.86
C ILE A 28 9.61 -11.16 11.70
N LYS A 29 10.41 -10.26 11.14
CA LYS A 29 10.08 -9.47 9.95
C LYS A 29 10.73 -10.10 8.72
N ARG A 30 10.03 -10.13 7.59
CA ARG A 30 10.64 -10.55 6.33
C ARG A 30 11.60 -9.43 5.88
N SER A 31 12.89 -9.68 5.84
CA SER A 31 13.93 -8.70 5.48
C SER A 31 14.09 -8.51 3.97
N GLN A 32 12.99 -8.66 3.23
CA GLN A 32 12.92 -8.36 1.80
C GLN A 32 12.37 -6.94 1.66
N PRO A 33 13.08 -6.01 1.01
CA PRO A 33 12.51 -4.71 0.66
C PRO A 33 11.32 -4.80 -0.30
N ASP A 34 11.16 -5.93 -0.97
CA ASP A 34 10.17 -6.09 -2.03
C ASP A 34 9.12 -7.13 -1.62
N ALA A 35 8.16 -6.70 -0.81
CA ALA A 35 6.80 -6.99 -1.28
C ALA A 35 6.71 -6.25 -2.62
N PRO A 36 6.49 -6.92 -3.76
CA PRO A 36 6.13 -6.18 -4.95
C PRO A 36 4.87 -5.42 -4.54
N GLN A 37 5.02 -4.13 -4.25
CA GLN A 37 3.89 -3.22 -4.26
C GLN A 37 3.33 -3.41 -5.65
N ALA A 38 2.22 -4.16 -5.73
CA ALA A 38 1.52 -4.43 -6.96
C ALA A 38 1.54 -3.12 -7.74
N GLU A 39 2.26 -3.09 -8.85
CA GLU A 39 2.56 -1.87 -9.59
C GLU A 39 1.26 -1.10 -9.68
N ALA A 40 1.16 0.02 -8.97
CA ALA A 40 -0.09 0.75 -8.85
C ALA A 40 -0.47 1.11 -10.28
N ALA A 41 -1.47 0.40 -10.82
CA ALA A 41 -1.77 0.40 -12.25
C ALA A 41 -1.82 1.85 -12.71
N LYS A 42 -0.87 2.23 -13.57
CA LYS A 42 -0.59 3.61 -13.95
C LYS A 42 -1.93 4.32 -14.19
N PRO A 43 -2.31 5.32 -13.38
CA PRO A 43 -3.66 5.84 -13.39
C PRO A 43 -3.95 6.38 -14.78
N LYS A 44 -4.92 5.77 -15.45
CA LYS A 44 -5.24 6.10 -16.84
C LYS A 44 -5.80 7.53 -16.87
N PRO A 45 -5.28 8.43 -17.73
CA PRO A 45 -5.59 9.86 -17.69
C PRO A 45 -7.07 10.17 -17.95
N TYR A 46 -7.80 9.26 -18.61
CA TYR A 46 -9.24 9.41 -18.80
C TYR A 46 -10.03 9.45 -17.49
N ARG A 47 -9.52 8.85 -16.40
CA ARG A 47 -10.21 8.89 -15.10
C ARG A 47 -10.23 10.30 -14.53
N LEU A 48 -9.12 11.04 -14.69
CA LEU A 48 -9.04 12.45 -14.29
C LEU A 48 -9.93 13.33 -15.16
N ILE A 49 -9.93 13.10 -16.48
CA ILE A 49 -10.79 13.85 -17.41
C ILE A 49 -12.27 13.61 -17.08
N ALA A 50 -12.68 12.36 -16.86
CA ALA A 50 -14.06 12.02 -16.48
C ALA A 50 -14.46 12.67 -15.14
N ALA A 51 -13.57 12.67 -14.15
CA ALA A 51 -13.82 13.34 -12.87
C ALA A 51 -14.01 14.86 -13.03
N LEU A 52 -13.18 15.52 -13.85
CA LEU A 52 -13.29 16.95 -14.14
C LEU A 52 -14.60 17.30 -14.86
N VAL A 53 -14.97 16.51 -15.88
CA VAL A 53 -16.23 16.72 -16.62
C VAL A 53 -17.44 16.58 -15.68
N LEU A 54 -17.44 15.54 -14.83
CA LEU A 54 -18.51 15.33 -13.87
C LEU A 54 -18.63 16.51 -12.88
N TRP A 55 -17.50 17.05 -12.44
CA TRP A 55 -17.45 18.21 -11.54
C TRP A 55 -18.02 19.48 -12.19
N LEU A 56 -17.69 19.73 -13.47
CA LEU A 56 -18.22 20.87 -14.21
C LEU A 56 -19.74 20.77 -14.39
N ILE A 57 -20.24 19.60 -14.77
CA ILE A 57 -21.70 19.35 -14.89
C ILE A 57 -22.38 19.59 -13.54
N PHE A 58 -21.81 19.06 -12.46
CA PHE A 58 -22.36 19.22 -11.13
C PHE A 58 -22.43 20.69 -10.71
N MET A 59 -21.35 21.46 -10.92
CA MET A 59 -21.32 22.89 -10.63
C MET A 59 -22.38 23.64 -11.45
N LEU A 60 -22.53 23.33 -12.74
CA LEU A 60 -23.54 23.97 -13.59
C LEU A 60 -24.97 23.73 -13.08
N GLU A 61 -25.31 22.50 -12.72
CA GLU A 61 -26.62 22.17 -12.15
C GLU A 61 -26.82 22.84 -10.79
N LEU A 62 -25.77 22.89 -9.95
CA LEU A 62 -25.80 23.59 -8.68
C LEU A 62 -26.08 25.09 -8.86
N TYR A 63 -25.37 25.73 -9.81
CA TYR A 63 -25.59 27.14 -10.14
C TYR A 63 -27.00 27.40 -10.64
N LYS A 64 -27.53 26.57 -11.55
CA LYS A 64 -28.92 26.71 -12.02
C LYS A 64 -29.92 26.63 -10.87
N LYS A 65 -29.68 25.74 -9.90
CA LYS A 65 -30.57 25.53 -8.76
C LYS A 65 -30.46 26.60 -7.67
N LEU A 66 -29.31 27.29 -7.60
CA LEU A 66 -29.07 28.39 -6.65
C LEU A 66 -29.41 29.77 -7.23
N ALA A 67 -29.29 29.93 -8.55
CA ALA A 67 -29.53 31.18 -9.25
C ALA A 67 -30.91 31.27 -9.93
N GLY A 68 -31.70 30.19 -9.89
CA GLY A 68 -33.10 30.14 -10.32
C GLY A 68 -34.01 29.88 -9.12
#